data_AF-A0A917UFW5-F1
#
_entry.id   AF-A0A917UFW5-F1
#
_cell.length_a   1.000
_cell.length_b   1.000
_cell.length_c   1.000
_cell.angle_alpha   90.00
_cell.angle_beta   90.00
_cell.angle_gamma   90.00
#
_symmetry.space_group_name_H-M   'P 1'
#
loop_
_entity.id
_entity.type
_entity.pdbx_description
1 polymer ?
#
loop_
_entity_poly.entity_id
_entity_poly.type
_entity_poly.pdbx_seq_one_letter_code
_entity_poly.pdbx_strand_id
1 'polypeptide(L)'
;MAYDSPGARSPPRGRQHTLWRMAKCEVCGNDYGMTFEVHAQGAVHVFDCFSCAIHRMAPVCEHCKVSIIGQGVEAENQWFCGAHCAREAGKAGIVDRV
;
A
#
# COMPACT_ATOMS: atom_id res chain seq x y z
N MET A 1 40.23 11.55 -45.28
CA MET A 1 40.47 12.35 -44.06
C MET A 1 39.19 12.26 -43.24
N ALA A 2 39.18 11.39 -42.25
CA ALA A 2 38.01 11.13 -41.40
C ALA A 2 37.89 12.27 -40.36
N TYR A 3 36.70 12.82 -40.21
CA TYR A 3 36.39 13.77 -39.16
C TYR A 3 36.23 12.98 -37.85
N ASP A 4 37.19 13.13 -36.94
CA ASP A 4 37.08 12.58 -35.60
C ASP A 4 35.97 13.32 -34.85
N SER A 5 34.87 12.62 -34.60
CA SER A 5 33.79 13.09 -33.73
C SER A 5 34.26 13.01 -32.28
N PRO A 6 34.18 14.08 -31.47
CA PRO A 6 34.53 14.00 -30.07
C PRO A 6 33.51 13.10 -29.36
N GLY A 7 33.97 11.90 -28.96
CA GLY A 7 33.18 10.95 -28.20
C GLY A 7 32.61 11.59 -26.94
N ALA A 8 31.29 11.69 -26.88
CA ALA A 8 30.57 12.05 -25.68
C ALA A 8 30.86 10.99 -24.60
N ARG A 9 31.73 11.32 -23.66
CA ARG A 9 31.95 10.51 -22.46
C ARG A 9 30.65 10.51 -21.65
N SER A 10 30.01 9.35 -21.54
CA SER A 10 28.88 9.14 -20.64
C SER A 10 29.25 9.60 -19.23
N PRO A 11 28.38 10.36 -18.53
CA PRO A 11 28.68 10.80 -17.18
C PRO A 11 28.82 9.58 -16.25
N PRO A 12 29.62 9.66 -15.19
CA PRO A 12 29.71 8.58 -14.22
C PRO A 12 28.32 8.34 -13.62
N ARG A 13 27.96 7.06 -13.41
CA ARG A 13 26.74 6.65 -12.71
C ARG A 13 26.81 7.12 -11.25
N GLY A 14 26.56 8.41 -11.05
CA GLY A 14 26.36 9.02 -9.75
C GLY A 14 25.16 8.36 -9.10
N ARG A 15 25.37 7.77 -7.94
CA ARG A 15 24.34 7.16 -7.10
C ARG A 15 23.34 8.27 -6.75
N GLN A 16 22.21 8.34 -7.48
CA GLN A 16 21.15 9.33 -7.28
C GLN A 16 20.44 9.05 -5.95
N HIS A 17 21.05 9.44 -4.83
CA HIS A 17 20.53 9.19 -3.47
C HIS A 17 20.28 10.49 -2.69
N THR A 18 20.02 11.61 -3.36
CA THR A 18 20.03 12.92 -2.69
C THR A 18 18.83 13.82 -2.94
N LEU A 19 17.76 13.34 -3.59
CA LEU A 19 16.51 14.12 -3.72
C LEU A 19 15.23 13.33 -3.45
N TRP A 20 15.34 12.13 -2.85
CA TRP A 20 14.15 11.53 -2.25
C TRP A 20 13.81 12.33 -1.00
N ARG A 21 12.68 13.04 -1.01
CA ARG A 21 12.11 13.56 0.24
C ARG A 21 11.94 12.36 1.15
N MET A 22 12.73 12.31 2.21
CA MET A 22 12.56 11.29 3.22
C MET A 22 11.31 11.70 3.98
N ALA A 23 10.29 10.85 3.90
CA ALA A 23 9.08 11.04 4.67
C ALA A 23 9.09 10.01 5.80
N LYS A 24 8.48 10.40 6.91
CA LYS A 24 8.41 9.54 8.09
C LYS A 24 7.18 8.66 7.98
N CYS A 25 7.36 7.35 8.10
CA CYS A 25 6.25 6.42 8.20
C CYS A 25 5.38 6.75 9.42
N GLU A 26 4.07 6.86 9.22
CA GLU A 26 3.11 7.19 10.30
C GLU A 26 3.03 6.13 11.39
N VAL A 27 3.46 4.89 11.11
CA VAL A 27 3.31 3.74 12.01
C VAL A 27 4.59 3.46 12.78
N CYS A 28 5.67 3.13 12.06
CA CYS A 28 6.93 2.73 12.69
C CYS A 28 7.88 3.92 12.95
N GLY A 29 7.61 5.08 12.35
CA GLY A 29 8.44 6.27 12.49
C GLY A 29 9.78 6.22 11.73
N ASN A 30 9.99 5.23 10.87
CA ASN A 30 11.17 5.15 10.02
C ASN A 30 11.19 6.31 9.02
N ASP A 31 12.37 6.89 8.83
CA ASP A 31 12.61 7.95 7.87
C ASP A 31 13.27 7.35 6.64
N TYR A 32 12.49 7.21 5.56
CA TYR A 32 12.91 6.41 4.40
C TYR A 32 12.64 7.12 3.09
N GLY A 33 13.58 7.00 2.16
CA GLY A 33 13.52 7.72 0.89
C GLY A 33 12.45 7.16 -0.02
N MET A 34 12.15 5.87 0.10
CA MET A 34 11.13 5.19 -0.73
C MET A 34 9.79 5.05 -0.02
N THR A 35 9.46 5.97 0.90
CA THR A 35 8.09 6.07 1.39
C THR A 35 7.10 6.33 0.25
N PHE A 36 5.87 5.91 0.45
CA PHE A 36 4.77 6.12 -0.49
C PHE A 36 3.56 6.71 0.23
N GLU A 37 2.71 7.38 -0.55
CA GLU A 37 1.47 7.97 -0.07
C GLU A 37 0.27 7.08 -0.43
N VAL A 38 -0.69 6.97 0.48
CA VAL A 38 -2.00 6.39 0.24
C VAL A 38 -3.05 7.48 0.43
N HIS A 39 -3.76 7.81 -0.63
CA HIS A 39 -4.84 8.82 -0.63
C HIS A 39 -6.17 8.08 -0.49
N ALA A 40 -6.69 7.98 0.73
CA ALA A 40 -7.91 7.24 1.03
C ALA A 40 -8.54 7.71 2.36
N GLN A 41 -9.80 7.31 2.61
CA GLN A 41 -10.52 7.63 3.86
C GLN A 41 -10.55 9.15 4.18
N GLY A 42 -10.50 10.00 3.15
CA GLY A 42 -10.51 11.46 3.30
C GLY A 42 -9.17 12.08 3.76
N ALA A 43 -8.09 11.30 3.79
CA ALA A 43 -6.76 11.75 4.20
C ALA A 43 -5.67 11.25 3.25
N VAL A 44 -4.48 11.86 3.37
CA VAL A 44 -3.25 11.38 2.75
C VAL A 44 -2.39 10.78 3.85
N HIS A 45 -2.02 9.52 3.67
CA HIS A 45 -1.19 8.78 4.62
C HIS A 45 0.16 8.43 4.04
N VAL A 46 1.22 8.44 4.86
CA VAL A 46 2.60 8.13 4.46
C VAL A 46 3.11 6.87 5.15
N PHE A 47 3.62 5.91 4.36
CA PHE A 47 4.20 4.66 4.87
C PHE A 47 5.50 4.30 4.15
N ASP A 48 6.36 3.53 4.83
CA ASP A 48 7.60 2.99 4.29
C ASP A 48 7.45 1.54 3.76
N CYS A 49 6.37 0.85 4.12
CA CYS A 49 6.09 -0.52 3.68
C CYS A 49 4.59 -0.83 3.72
N PHE A 50 4.16 -1.82 2.92
CA PHE A 50 2.76 -2.26 2.87
C PHE A 50 2.27 -2.82 4.21
N SER A 51 3.14 -3.44 5.01
CA SER A 51 2.76 -3.96 6.33
C SER A 51 2.26 -2.83 7.25
N CYS A 52 2.98 -1.69 7.30
CA CYS A 52 2.56 -0.51 8.05
C CYS A 52 1.25 0.08 7.50
N ALA A 53 1.12 0.19 6.16
CA ALA A 53 -0.11 0.68 5.54
C ALA A 53 -1.32 -0.20 5.90
N ILE A 54 -1.19 -1.52 5.74
CA ILE A 54 -2.23 -2.51 6.06
C ILE A 54 -2.58 -2.43 7.56
N HIS A 55 -1.58 -2.41 8.42
CA HIS A 55 -1.79 -2.35 9.87
C HIS A 55 -2.62 -1.12 10.29
N ARG A 56 -2.36 0.03 9.65
CA ARG A 56 -3.04 1.29 9.98
C ARG A 56 -4.41 1.44 9.35
N MET A 57 -4.60 0.94 8.13
CA MET A 57 -5.72 1.30 7.25
C MET A 57 -6.69 0.18 6.96
N ALA A 58 -6.25 -1.09 7.00
CA ALA A 58 -7.09 -2.21 6.61
C ALA A 58 -8.20 -2.44 7.66
N PRO A 59 -9.47 -2.52 7.25
CA PRO A 59 -10.54 -2.95 8.15
C PRO A 59 -10.26 -4.36 8.69
N VAL A 60 -10.81 -4.66 9.86
CA VAL A 60 -10.68 -5.99 10.49
C VAL A 60 -11.95 -6.78 10.23
N CYS A 61 -11.80 -8.03 9.83
CA CYS A 61 -12.94 -8.95 9.65
C CYS A 61 -13.66 -9.18 10.98
N GLU A 62 -14.96 -8.96 11.02
CA GLU A 62 -15.73 -9.10 12.26
C GLU A 62 -15.82 -10.55 12.76
N HIS A 63 -15.62 -11.53 11.89
CA HIS A 63 -15.64 -12.95 12.24
C HIS A 63 -14.25 -13.48 12.66
N CYS A 64 -13.29 -13.53 11.73
CA CYS A 64 -12.00 -14.18 11.96
C CYS A 64 -10.87 -13.23 12.43
N LYS A 65 -11.17 -11.93 12.59
CA LYS A 65 -10.25 -10.90 13.11
C LYS A 65 -8.97 -10.67 12.29
N VAL A 66 -8.88 -11.19 11.08
CA VAL A 66 -7.79 -10.87 10.15
C VAL A 66 -8.01 -9.50 9.51
N SER A 67 -6.93 -8.82 9.16
CA SER A 67 -6.96 -7.60 8.34
C SER A 67 -7.45 -7.93 6.93
N ILE A 68 -8.41 -7.15 6.43
CA ILE A 68 -8.98 -7.28 5.09
C ILE A 68 -8.07 -6.57 4.10
N ILE A 69 -7.25 -7.34 3.39
CA ILE A 69 -6.27 -6.84 2.40
C ILE A 69 -6.71 -7.01 0.94
N GLY A 70 -7.74 -7.82 0.72
CA GLY A 70 -8.33 -8.10 -0.60
C GLY A 70 -9.76 -7.56 -0.71
N GLN A 71 -10.53 -8.11 -1.65
CA GLN A 71 -11.92 -7.74 -1.85
C GLN A 71 -12.79 -8.34 -0.72
N GLY A 72 -12.98 -7.56 0.35
CA GLY A 72 -13.88 -7.91 1.44
C GLY A 72 -15.35 -7.76 1.06
N VAL A 73 -16.21 -8.14 2.00
CA VAL A 73 -17.66 -7.96 1.90
C VAL A 73 -18.12 -7.05 3.04
N GLU A 74 -18.96 -6.07 2.70
CA GLU A 74 -19.69 -5.26 3.67
C GLU A 74 -21.14 -5.76 3.77
N ALA A 75 -21.64 -5.97 4.98
CA ALA A 75 -23.03 -6.32 5.24
C ALA A 75 -23.50 -5.74 6.57
N GLU A 76 -24.59 -4.97 6.55
CA GLU A 76 -25.18 -4.34 7.75
C GLU A 76 -24.14 -3.55 8.56
N ASN A 77 -23.33 -2.72 7.89
CA ASN A 77 -22.23 -1.93 8.45
C ASN A 77 -21.11 -2.75 9.13
N GLN A 78 -21.02 -4.05 8.82
CA GLN A 78 -19.94 -4.93 9.29
C GLN A 78 -19.07 -5.37 8.12
N TRP A 79 -17.78 -5.52 8.39
CA TRP A 79 -16.78 -5.86 7.38
C TRP A 79 -16.30 -7.29 7.55
N PHE A 80 -16.20 -8.02 6.45
CA PHE A 80 -15.75 -9.41 6.43
C PHE A 80 -14.70 -9.62 5.34
N CYS A 81 -13.73 -10.51 5.58
CA CYS A 81 -12.69 -10.80 4.58
C CYS A 81 -13.21 -11.58 3.37
N GLY A 82 -14.47 -12.04 3.39
CA GLY A 82 -15.11 -12.75 2.27
C GLY A 82 -16.48 -13.31 2.64
N ALA A 83 -17.16 -13.90 1.66
CA ALA A 83 -18.52 -14.43 1.82
C ALA A 83 -18.64 -15.57 2.82
N HIS A 84 -17.58 -16.36 3.02
CA HIS A 84 -17.58 -17.42 4.03
C HIS A 84 -17.70 -16.84 5.45
N CYS A 85 -16.80 -15.93 5.84
CA CYS A 85 -16.81 -15.29 7.16
C CYS A 85 -18.11 -14.53 7.42
N ALA A 86 -18.68 -13.88 6.41
CA ALA A 86 -19.94 -13.17 6.57
C ALA A 86 -21.12 -14.12 6.82
N ARG A 87 -21.17 -15.28 6.14
CA ARG A 87 -22.18 -16.33 6.39
C ARG A 87 -22.04 -16.98 7.76
N GLU A 88 -20.80 -17.27 8.19
CA GLU A 88 -20.53 -17.76 9.55
C GLU A 88 -20.95 -16.76 10.63
N ALA A 89 -20.91 -15.46 10.30
CA ALA A 89 -21.46 -14.39 11.15
C ALA A 89 -22.98 -14.18 11.00
N GLY A 90 -23.69 -15.08 10.30
CA GLY A 90 -25.15 -15.05 10.15
C GLY A 90 -25.66 -14.06 9.10
N LYS A 91 -24.80 -13.49 8.24
CA LYS A 91 -25.22 -12.57 7.18
C LYS A 91 -25.79 -13.35 5.98
N ALA A 92 -26.97 -12.96 5.53
CA ALA A 92 -27.69 -13.60 4.42
C ALA A 92 -27.49 -12.87 3.09
N GLY A 93 -27.69 -13.58 1.97
CA GLY A 93 -27.70 -12.98 0.63
C GLY A 93 -26.33 -12.59 0.06
N ILE A 94 -25.23 -12.97 0.71
CA ILE A 94 -23.88 -12.64 0.27
C ILE A 94 -23.40 -13.67 -0.75
N VAL A 95 -23.16 -13.20 -1.97
CA VAL A 95 -22.62 -14.00 -3.07
C VAL A 95 -21.21 -13.51 -3.37
N ASP A 96 -20.24 -14.42 -3.25
CA ASP A 96 -18.87 -14.17 -3.70
C ASP A 96 -18.85 -14.13 -5.23
N ARG A 97 -18.24 -13.10 -5.81
CA ARG A 97 -18.00 -12.99 -7.26
C ARG A 97 -16.53 -12.72 -7.46
N VAL A 98 -15.77 -13.79 -7.65
CA VAL A 98 -14.38 -13.75 -8.12
C VAL A 98 -14.37 -13.77 -9.64
#